data_AF-A0A6G4MJF8-F1
#
_entry.id   AF-A0A6G4MJF8-F1
#
_cell.length_a   1.000
_cell.length_b   1.000
_cell.length_c   1.000
_cell.angle_alpha   90.00
_cell.angle_beta   90.00
_cell.angle_gamma   90.00
#
_symmetry.space_group_name_H-M   'P 1'
#
loop_
_entity.id
_entity.type
_entity.pdbx_description
1 polymer ?
#
loop_
_entity_poly.entity_id
_entity_poly.type
_entity_poly.pdbx_seq_one_letter_code
_entity_poly.pdbx_strand_id
1 'polypeptide(L)'
;MKGIIIPGALVLGRMSDSGDGNDLSDIDLTSATLDPRLTFQCVSQHAYYDSDGLIKFAAPNEWPLEYRDGIAIGRHEPEPQRTNVITDSLLTADVLPGSSSGAADWRSYRATANDFVTAPDGGQARVVTITADGVGSGIYQRASLLNAAFPISISAYCKTSSACSVYAERGTGGRIVFGAAAGWQRGTGVITGAESSYAGTLVAYSTADNKNGDTFALCGLQAEAGEFATSPIITTPGVAATRAAAFAFVPNPGLLATAARIYYTDGTTYDIEFSGAASGEIPPASMPWATRYIEGVSYAKGFSR
;
A
#
# COMPACT_ATOMS: atom_id res chain seq x y z
N MET A 1 8.54 -46.50 -10.70
CA MET A 1 7.34 -47.33 -10.49
C MET A 1 6.24 -46.39 -10.00
N LYS A 2 5.15 -46.21 -10.76
CA LYS A 2 4.08 -45.25 -10.42
C LYS A 2 3.23 -45.81 -9.27
N GLY A 3 3.09 -45.05 -8.17
CA GLY A 3 2.32 -45.45 -7.00
C GLY A 3 0.81 -45.42 -7.27
N ILE A 4 0.12 -46.41 -6.72
CA ILE A 4 -1.34 -46.52 -6.62
C ILE A 4 -1.84 -45.60 -5.49
N ILE A 5 -2.89 -44.82 -5.73
CA ILE A 5 -3.59 -44.02 -4.71
C ILE A 5 -4.87 -44.78 -4.31
N ILE A 6 -5.06 -45.03 -3.01
CA ILE A 6 -6.31 -45.57 -2.45
C ILE A 6 -6.99 -44.43 -1.64
N PRO A 7 -8.24 -44.06 -1.94
CA PRO A 7 -8.95 -43.01 -1.19
C PRO A 7 -9.23 -43.44 0.26
N GLY A 8 -8.85 -42.60 1.24
CA GLY A 8 -9.19 -42.76 2.66
C GLY A 8 -8.07 -43.20 3.60
N ALA A 9 -6.84 -43.41 3.12
CA ALA A 9 -5.68 -43.68 3.98
C ALA A 9 -5.01 -42.36 4.42
N LEU A 10 -4.66 -42.26 5.71
CA LEU A 10 -3.77 -41.22 6.22
C LEU A 10 -2.45 -41.30 5.45
N VAL A 11 -2.16 -40.30 4.62
CA VAL A 11 -0.86 -40.18 3.97
C VAL A 11 0.13 -39.72 5.04
N LEU A 12 0.74 -40.66 5.75
CA LEU A 12 2.01 -40.42 6.42
C LEU A 12 3.05 -40.29 5.33
N GLY A 13 3.16 -39.07 4.79
CA GLY A 13 4.24 -38.68 3.91
C GLY A 13 5.55 -39.08 4.57
N ARG A 14 6.41 -39.73 3.78
CA ARG A 14 7.76 -40.13 4.16
C ARG A 14 8.42 -38.95 4.89
N MET A 15 8.59 -39.06 6.20
CA MET A 15 9.54 -38.23 6.92
C MET A 15 10.89 -38.65 6.38
N SER A 16 11.43 -37.91 5.41
CA SER A 16 12.82 -38.05 5.04
C SER A 16 13.61 -37.56 6.24
N ASP A 17 14.12 -38.51 7.02
CA ASP A 17 15.31 -38.31 7.84
C ASP A 17 16.44 -37.90 6.89
N SER A 18 16.57 -36.59 6.71
CA SER A 18 17.80 -35.95 6.29
C SER A 18 17.77 -34.54 6.83
N GLY A 19 18.26 -34.38 8.06
CA GLY A 19 18.70 -33.11 8.63
C GLY A 19 19.93 -32.56 7.90
N ASP A 20 19.84 -32.45 6.58
CA ASP A 20 20.80 -31.74 5.75
C ASP A 20 20.06 -30.48 5.28
N GLY A 21 20.57 -29.30 5.61
CA GLY A 21 19.93 -27.99 5.38
C GLY A 21 19.80 -27.56 3.91
N ASN A 22 19.33 -28.48 3.05
CA ASN A 22 19.31 -28.43 1.60
C ASN A 22 17.88 -28.66 1.05
N ASP A 23 16.87 -28.09 1.70
CA ASP A 23 15.45 -28.22 1.33
C ASP A 23 15.06 -27.30 0.16
N LEU A 24 14.77 -27.90 -0.99
CA LEU A 24 14.32 -27.24 -2.21
C LEU A 24 12.81 -27.41 -2.48
N SER A 25 12.02 -27.79 -1.47
CA SER A 25 10.55 -27.80 -1.59
C SER A 25 10.01 -26.39 -1.86
N ASP A 26 8.90 -26.31 -2.59
CA ASP A 26 8.23 -25.04 -2.86
C ASP A 26 7.86 -24.33 -1.55
N ILE A 27 8.02 -23.02 -1.53
CA ILE A 27 7.66 -22.16 -0.41
C ILE A 27 6.28 -21.57 -0.68
N ASP A 28 5.36 -21.78 0.25
CA ASP A 28 4.00 -21.20 0.21
C ASP A 28 3.96 -19.91 1.01
N LEU A 29 3.74 -18.77 0.33
CA LEU A 29 3.59 -17.46 0.99
C LEU A 29 2.16 -17.11 1.37
N THR A 30 1.20 -17.99 1.08
CA THR A 30 -0.17 -17.90 1.59
C THR A 30 -0.32 -18.55 2.97
N SER A 31 0.71 -19.25 3.45
CA SER A 31 0.75 -19.83 4.80
C SER A 31 0.83 -18.75 5.89
N ALA A 32 0.13 -18.97 7.01
CA ALA A 32 0.11 -18.05 8.14
C ALA A 32 1.51 -17.79 8.72
N THR A 33 2.31 -18.85 8.89
CA THR A 33 3.70 -18.75 9.35
C THR A 33 4.62 -18.54 8.16
N LEU A 34 5.45 -17.50 8.21
CA LEU A 34 6.48 -17.27 7.21
C LEU A 34 7.46 -18.46 7.19
N ASP A 35 7.78 -18.95 6.00
CA ASP A 35 8.76 -20.03 5.85
C ASP A 35 10.11 -19.56 6.42
N PRO A 36 10.68 -20.30 7.39
CA PRO A 36 11.90 -19.89 8.10
C PRO A 36 13.15 -19.85 7.21
N ARG A 37 13.07 -20.40 5.99
CA ARG A 37 14.14 -20.29 4.99
C ARG A 37 14.26 -18.85 4.45
N LEU A 38 13.15 -18.12 4.37
CA LEU A 38 13.16 -16.75 3.86
C LEU A 38 13.69 -15.77 4.90
N THR A 39 14.39 -14.75 4.41
CA THR A 39 14.80 -13.61 5.24
C THR A 39 14.06 -12.37 4.77
N PHE A 40 13.50 -11.62 5.70
CA PHE A 40 12.91 -10.30 5.45
C PHE A 40 13.55 -9.26 6.37
N GLN A 41 13.83 -8.08 5.83
CA GLN A 41 14.44 -6.97 6.55
C GLN A 41 13.68 -5.68 6.24
N CYS A 42 13.18 -5.03 7.27
CA CYS A 42 12.57 -3.70 7.18
C CYS A 42 12.66 -3.05 8.57
N VAL A 43 13.42 -1.97 8.69
CA VAL A 43 13.70 -1.35 10.00
C VAL A 43 12.55 -0.47 10.52
N SER A 44 11.52 -0.24 9.70
CA SER A 44 10.33 0.53 10.06
C SER A 44 9.07 -0.33 10.04
N GLN A 45 8.02 0.17 10.67
CA GLN A 45 6.68 -0.37 10.46
C GLN A 45 6.22 -0.18 9.01
N HIS A 46 5.31 -1.03 8.56
CA HIS A 46 4.69 -0.94 7.23
C HIS A 46 3.27 -1.53 7.30
N ALA A 47 2.41 -1.06 6.40
CA ALA A 47 1.01 -1.42 6.41
C ALA A 47 0.74 -2.75 5.69
N TYR A 48 -0.25 -3.49 6.17
CA TYR A 48 -0.73 -4.74 5.59
C TYR A 48 -2.24 -4.89 5.82
N TYR A 49 -2.94 -5.60 4.93
CA TYR A 49 -4.35 -5.98 5.17
C TYR A 49 -4.43 -7.25 6.02
N ASP A 50 -5.01 -7.15 7.20
CA ASP A 50 -5.24 -8.31 8.07
C ASP A 50 -6.54 -9.04 7.69
N SER A 51 -6.71 -10.24 8.25
CA SER A 51 -7.85 -11.15 8.09
C SER A 51 -9.21 -10.54 8.42
N ASP A 52 -9.26 -9.49 9.24
CA ASP A 52 -10.48 -8.72 9.54
C ASP A 52 -10.81 -7.67 8.47
N GLY A 53 -9.98 -7.53 7.43
CA GLY A 53 -10.13 -6.56 6.36
C GLY A 53 -9.64 -5.16 6.73
N LEU A 54 -9.09 -4.96 7.93
CA LEU A 54 -8.52 -3.69 8.37
C LEU A 54 -7.03 -3.60 7.98
N ILE A 55 -6.55 -2.37 7.89
CA ILE A 55 -5.14 -2.07 7.73
C ILE A 55 -4.49 -2.12 9.11
N LYS A 56 -3.42 -2.90 9.23
CA LYS A 56 -2.57 -2.95 10.42
C LYS A 56 -1.13 -2.64 10.06
N PHE A 57 -0.31 -2.39 11.07
CA PHE A 57 1.09 -2.04 10.91
C PHE A 57 1.96 -3.12 11.53
N ALA A 58 2.72 -3.81 10.70
CA ALA A 58 3.65 -4.84 11.15
C ALA A 58 4.83 -4.22 11.91
N ALA A 59 5.38 -4.95 12.87
CA ALA A 59 6.59 -4.50 13.55
C ALA A 59 7.80 -4.55 12.59
N PRO A 60 8.91 -3.86 12.91
CA PRO A 60 10.14 -4.00 12.14
C PRO A 60 10.56 -5.47 11.95
N ASN A 61 10.99 -5.82 10.74
CA ASN A 61 11.39 -7.15 10.29
C ASN A 61 10.32 -8.25 10.32
N GLU A 62 9.04 -7.90 10.46
CA GLU A 62 7.94 -8.83 10.24
C GLU A 62 7.44 -8.71 8.81
N TRP A 63 7.32 -9.82 8.08
CA TRP A 63 6.65 -9.81 6.77
C TRP A 63 5.29 -10.47 6.94
N PRO A 64 4.19 -9.73 7.10
CA PRO A 64 2.88 -10.28 7.45
C PRO A 64 2.19 -10.97 6.26
N LEU A 65 1.26 -11.89 6.57
CA LEU A 65 0.38 -12.51 5.57
C LEU A 65 -0.77 -11.55 5.35
N GLU A 66 -1.12 -11.31 4.10
CA GLU A 66 -2.20 -10.41 3.75
C GLU A 66 -3.44 -11.13 3.26
N TYR A 67 -4.57 -10.46 3.47
CA TYR A 67 -5.89 -10.99 3.19
C TYR A 67 -6.68 -10.06 2.28
N ARG A 68 -7.54 -10.66 1.46
CA ARG A 68 -8.58 -9.96 0.70
C ARG A 68 -9.87 -10.72 0.89
N ASP A 69 -10.91 -10.00 1.33
CA ASP A 69 -12.21 -10.58 1.64
C ASP A 69 -12.12 -11.78 2.59
N GLY A 70 -11.21 -11.71 3.57
CA GLY A 70 -10.95 -12.76 4.56
C GLY A 70 -10.15 -13.97 4.05
N ILE A 71 -9.73 -13.97 2.78
CA ILE A 71 -8.94 -15.04 2.17
C ILE A 71 -7.47 -14.62 2.14
N ALA A 72 -6.57 -15.50 2.59
CA ALA A 72 -5.13 -15.30 2.49
C ALA A 72 -4.71 -15.22 1.01
N ILE A 73 -3.98 -14.17 0.63
CA ILE A 73 -3.57 -13.93 -0.77
C ILE A 73 -2.06 -13.90 -0.97
N GLY A 74 -1.27 -13.99 0.09
CA GLY A 74 0.19 -13.95 0.03
C GLY A 74 0.78 -12.75 0.77
N ARG A 75 1.99 -12.35 0.41
CA ARG A 75 2.72 -11.26 1.04
C ARG A 75 3.09 -10.20 0.01
N HIS A 76 2.97 -8.92 0.34
CA HIS A 76 3.34 -7.86 -0.60
C HIS A 76 4.84 -7.88 -0.90
N GLU A 77 5.22 -7.39 -2.09
CA GLU A 77 6.61 -7.25 -2.51
C GLU A 77 7.37 -6.26 -1.59
N PRO A 78 8.68 -6.46 -1.32
CA PRO A 78 9.46 -5.52 -0.51
C PRO A 78 9.37 -4.10 -1.06
N GLU A 79 8.89 -3.16 -0.25
CA GLU A 79 8.67 -1.78 -0.70
C GLU A 79 9.94 -0.93 -0.64
N PRO A 80 10.14 0.00 -1.58
CA PRO A 80 11.25 0.94 -1.48
C PRO A 80 11.05 1.95 -0.34
N GLN A 81 12.14 2.60 0.06
CA GLN A 81 12.07 3.74 0.97
C GLN A 81 11.20 4.84 0.35
N ARG A 82 10.24 5.35 1.12
CA ARG A 82 9.38 6.46 0.73
C ARG A 82 9.08 7.36 1.91
N THR A 83 8.84 8.62 1.60
CA THR A 83 8.43 9.64 2.57
C THR A 83 7.06 10.14 2.16
N ASN A 84 6.10 10.05 3.07
CA ASN A 84 4.84 10.75 2.92
C ASN A 84 5.03 12.21 3.36
N VAL A 85 4.96 13.14 2.40
CA VAL A 85 5.14 14.58 2.66
C VAL A 85 3.87 15.25 3.20
N ILE A 86 2.73 14.57 3.16
CA ILE A 86 1.49 15.03 3.80
C ILE A 86 1.69 14.97 5.30
N THR A 87 1.55 16.11 5.98
CA THR A 87 1.86 16.23 7.42
C THR A 87 0.65 16.04 8.33
N ASP A 88 -0.49 15.58 7.79
CA ASP A 88 -1.63 15.07 8.55
C ASP A 88 -2.46 14.14 7.64
N SER A 89 -2.08 12.86 7.60
CA SER A 89 -2.66 11.88 6.69
C SER A 89 -4.05 11.38 7.11
N LEU A 90 -4.46 11.59 8.36
CA LEU A 90 -5.68 11.00 8.94
C LEU A 90 -6.84 11.99 9.11
N LEU A 91 -6.58 13.31 8.98
CA LEU A 91 -7.60 14.35 9.20
C LEU A 91 -8.31 14.16 10.54
N THR A 92 -7.54 14.12 11.63
CA THR A 92 -8.08 13.88 12.98
C THR A 92 -8.35 15.19 13.75
N ALA A 93 -7.58 16.24 13.45
CA ALA A 93 -7.75 17.56 14.06
C ALA A 93 -8.91 18.36 13.45
N ASP A 94 -9.35 19.41 14.15
CA ASP A 94 -10.37 20.32 13.62
C ASP A 94 -9.90 21.00 12.34
N VAL A 95 -10.79 21.09 11.36
CA VAL A 95 -10.51 21.79 10.11
C VAL A 95 -10.71 23.28 10.34
N LEU A 96 -9.67 24.07 10.12
CA LEU A 96 -9.71 25.50 10.39
C LEU A 96 -10.39 26.25 9.22
N PRO A 97 -11.32 27.18 9.51
CA PRO A 97 -11.89 28.01 8.46
C PRO A 97 -10.85 28.99 7.90
N GLY A 98 -11.00 29.34 6.61
CA GLY A 98 -10.25 30.44 6.01
C GLY A 98 -8.85 30.08 5.50
N SER A 99 -8.11 31.12 5.10
CA SER A 99 -6.94 31.04 4.22
C SER A 99 -5.60 31.36 4.89
N SER A 100 -5.40 31.04 6.17
CA SER A 100 -4.11 31.33 6.81
C SER A 100 -2.98 30.44 6.29
N SER A 101 -1.75 30.96 6.37
CA SER A 101 -0.55 30.55 5.62
C SER A 101 0.19 29.31 6.17
N GLY A 102 -0.38 28.56 7.11
CA GLY A 102 0.28 27.37 7.68
C GLY A 102 0.25 26.17 6.72
N ALA A 103 1.40 25.55 6.49
CA ALA A 103 1.56 24.39 5.60
C ALA A 103 1.06 23.05 6.19
N ALA A 104 0.77 23.01 7.50
CA ALA A 104 0.43 21.78 8.21
C ALA A 104 -1.08 21.54 8.37
N ASP A 105 -1.90 22.60 8.34
CA ASP A 105 -3.31 22.48 8.75
C ASP A 105 -4.24 22.18 7.58
N TRP A 106 -5.21 21.33 7.83
CA TRP A 106 -6.37 21.20 6.98
C TRP A 106 -7.24 22.45 7.04
N ARG A 107 -7.62 22.94 5.87
CA ARG A 107 -8.49 24.10 5.69
C ARG A 107 -9.74 23.71 4.94
N SER A 108 -10.86 24.31 5.29
CA SER A 108 -12.13 24.12 4.59
C SER A 108 -12.46 25.30 3.68
N TYR A 109 -13.02 25.01 2.52
CA TYR A 109 -13.74 25.97 1.70
C TYR A 109 -15.16 25.48 1.50
N ARG A 110 -16.16 26.24 1.96
CA ARG A 110 -17.60 25.87 1.88
C ARG A 110 -17.89 24.46 2.42
N ALA A 111 -17.14 24.02 3.42
CA ALA A 111 -17.29 22.72 4.06
C ALA A 111 -17.04 22.84 5.57
N THR A 112 -17.50 21.84 6.32
CA THR A 112 -17.23 21.67 7.76
C THR A 112 -16.82 20.22 8.02
N ALA A 113 -16.15 19.93 9.14
CA ALA A 113 -15.70 18.59 9.49
C ALA A 113 -15.93 18.30 10.98
N ASN A 114 -17.09 17.75 11.31
CA ASN A 114 -17.57 17.68 12.70
C ASN A 114 -17.81 16.25 13.21
N ASP A 115 -18.14 15.31 12.33
CA ASP A 115 -18.44 13.93 12.69
C ASP A 115 -17.26 13.00 12.39
N PHE A 116 -17.33 11.76 12.90
CA PHE A 116 -16.32 10.73 12.68
C PHE A 116 -16.93 9.45 12.14
N VAL A 117 -16.15 8.75 11.32
CA VAL A 117 -16.40 7.37 10.88
C VAL A 117 -15.19 6.51 11.17
N THR A 118 -15.39 5.20 11.35
CA THR A 118 -14.27 4.25 11.49
C THR A 118 -13.51 4.19 10.17
N ALA A 119 -12.21 4.45 10.24
CA ALA A 119 -11.28 4.40 9.11
C ALA A 119 -10.85 2.95 8.81
N PRO A 120 -10.27 2.67 7.62
CA PRO A 120 -9.78 1.33 7.26
C PRO A 120 -8.70 0.78 8.18
N ASP A 121 -7.98 1.63 8.92
CA ASP A 121 -6.99 1.22 9.93
C ASP A 121 -7.63 0.94 11.32
N GLY A 122 -8.96 0.96 11.41
CA GLY A 122 -9.71 0.85 12.66
C GLY A 122 -9.76 2.14 13.49
N GLY A 123 -9.03 3.18 13.08
CA GLY A 123 -9.04 4.50 13.71
C GLY A 123 -10.28 5.32 13.36
N GLN A 124 -10.19 6.63 13.55
CA GLN A 124 -11.25 7.58 13.21
C GLN A 124 -10.82 8.49 12.07
N ALA A 125 -11.73 8.73 11.12
CA ALA A 125 -11.61 9.73 10.07
C ALA A 125 -12.75 10.74 10.17
N ARG A 126 -12.46 12.03 9.98
CA ARG A 126 -13.50 13.06 9.98
C ARG A 126 -14.38 12.98 8.74
N VAL A 127 -15.67 13.24 8.96
CA VAL A 127 -16.66 13.44 7.91
C VAL A 127 -16.70 14.91 7.54
N VAL A 128 -16.29 15.21 6.33
CA VAL A 128 -16.43 16.51 5.70
C VAL A 128 -17.83 16.63 5.11
N THR A 129 -18.57 17.66 5.51
CA THR A 129 -19.89 18.01 4.98
C THR A 129 -19.80 19.29 4.17
N ILE A 130 -20.23 19.25 2.91
CA ILE A 130 -20.35 20.43 2.05
C ILE A 130 -21.51 21.29 2.53
N THR A 131 -21.28 22.59 2.69
CA THR A 131 -22.23 23.54 3.30
C THR A 131 -22.85 24.54 2.32
N ALA A 132 -22.36 24.55 1.07
CA ALA A 132 -22.88 25.40 0.01
C ALA A 132 -22.61 24.79 -1.35
N ASP A 133 -23.57 24.95 -2.25
CA ASP A 133 -23.43 24.55 -3.65
C ASP A 133 -22.28 25.31 -4.32
N GLY A 134 -21.62 24.65 -5.28
CA GLY A 134 -20.64 25.29 -6.17
C GLY A 134 -19.27 24.64 -6.20
N VAL A 135 -18.47 25.06 -7.18
CA VAL A 135 -17.18 24.41 -7.50
C VAL A 135 -16.15 24.66 -6.40
N GLY A 136 -15.36 23.63 -6.08
CA GLY A 136 -14.21 23.73 -5.18
C GLY A 136 -14.53 23.59 -3.69
N SER A 137 -15.77 23.26 -3.31
CA SER A 137 -16.12 22.98 -1.92
C SER A 137 -15.44 21.71 -1.41
N GLY A 138 -14.81 21.79 -0.24
CA GLY A 138 -14.06 20.68 0.35
C GLY A 138 -12.98 21.15 1.31
N ILE A 139 -11.89 20.39 1.35
CA ILE A 139 -10.73 20.64 2.21
C ILE A 139 -9.43 20.64 1.41
N TYR A 140 -8.42 21.31 1.95
CA TYR A 140 -7.09 21.35 1.32
C TYR A 140 -5.98 21.51 2.35
N GLN A 141 -4.79 21.02 2.00
CA GLN A 141 -3.55 21.27 2.72
C GLN A 141 -2.60 22.04 1.79
N ARG A 142 -2.13 23.21 2.24
CA ARG A 142 -1.31 24.12 1.41
C ARG A 142 0.17 23.77 1.47
N ALA A 143 0.87 23.95 0.35
CA ALA A 143 2.33 23.79 0.25
C ALA A 143 2.89 22.45 0.74
N SER A 144 2.04 21.42 0.90
CA SER A 144 2.43 20.08 1.34
C SER A 144 3.33 19.38 0.31
N LEU A 145 3.24 19.78 -0.96
CA LEU A 145 3.96 19.19 -2.09
C LEU A 145 5.00 20.12 -2.71
N LEU A 146 5.23 21.32 -2.18
CA LEU A 146 5.97 22.40 -2.87
C LEU A 146 7.43 22.02 -3.20
N ASN A 147 8.02 21.07 -2.48
CA ASN A 147 9.39 20.60 -2.69
C ASN A 147 9.47 19.10 -3.03
N ALA A 148 8.35 18.45 -3.31
CA ALA A 148 8.35 17.04 -3.67
C ALA A 148 8.87 16.87 -5.10
N ALA A 149 9.73 15.87 -5.31
CA ALA A 149 10.26 15.56 -6.64
C ALA A 149 9.19 14.85 -7.49
N PHE A 150 9.04 15.28 -8.74
CA PHE A 150 8.19 14.60 -9.71
C PHE A 150 8.88 13.35 -10.29
N PRO A 151 8.13 12.30 -10.65
CA PRO A 151 6.68 12.16 -10.44
C PRO A 151 6.33 11.99 -8.95
N ILE A 152 5.16 12.49 -8.56
CA ILE A 152 4.61 12.34 -7.20
C ILE A 152 3.44 11.37 -7.29
N SER A 153 3.58 10.21 -6.67
CA SER A 153 2.45 9.31 -6.45
C SER A 153 1.60 9.85 -5.30
N ILE A 154 0.29 9.83 -5.48
CA ILE A 154 -0.68 10.14 -4.44
C ILE A 154 -1.56 8.92 -4.18
N SER A 155 -1.96 8.73 -2.92
CA SER A 155 -3.02 7.81 -2.57
C SER A 155 -3.86 8.33 -1.42
N ALA A 156 -5.10 7.87 -1.38
CA ALA A 156 -6.03 8.18 -0.32
C ALA A 156 -7.05 7.06 -0.20
N TYR A 157 -7.65 6.95 0.98
CA TYR A 157 -8.92 6.27 1.15
C TYR A 157 -10.02 7.30 1.23
N CYS A 158 -11.13 7.02 0.54
CA CYS A 158 -12.31 7.85 0.61
C CYS A 158 -13.56 7.00 0.80
N LYS A 159 -14.47 7.52 1.63
CA LYS A 159 -15.86 7.08 1.71
C LYS A 159 -16.72 8.31 1.42
N THR A 160 -17.55 8.27 0.39
CA THR A 160 -18.31 9.44 -0.07
C THR A 160 -19.75 9.08 -0.41
N SER A 161 -20.69 9.99 -0.10
CA SER A 161 -22.10 9.85 -0.46
C SER A 161 -22.39 10.23 -1.92
N SER A 162 -21.47 10.96 -2.56
CA SER A 162 -21.61 11.44 -3.94
C SER A 162 -20.34 11.17 -4.73
N ALA A 163 -19.41 12.11 -4.79
CA ALA A 163 -18.12 11.93 -5.43
C ALA A 163 -17.10 12.85 -4.79
N CYS A 164 -15.91 12.30 -4.51
CA CYS A 164 -14.77 13.04 -3.99
C CYS A 164 -13.61 12.95 -4.98
N SER A 165 -12.74 13.93 -5.00
CA SER A 165 -11.52 13.91 -5.79
C SER A 165 -10.36 14.43 -4.99
N VAL A 166 -9.21 13.78 -5.14
CA VAL A 166 -7.94 14.16 -4.51
C VAL A 166 -6.93 14.41 -5.60
N TYR A 167 -6.31 15.58 -5.59
CA TYR A 167 -5.35 16.02 -6.62
C TYR A 167 -4.49 17.17 -6.09
N ALA A 168 -3.41 17.49 -6.80
CA ALA A 168 -2.65 18.69 -6.53
C ALA A 168 -3.15 19.85 -7.41
N GLU A 169 -3.45 20.99 -6.80
CA GLU A 169 -3.82 22.20 -7.52
C GLU A 169 -2.69 22.61 -8.47
N ARG A 170 -3.02 22.73 -9.76
CA ARG A 170 -2.07 23.07 -10.84
C ARG A 170 -0.92 22.05 -11.00
N GLY A 171 -1.10 20.84 -10.47
CA GLY A 171 -0.31 19.68 -10.84
C GLY A 171 -0.77 19.14 -12.19
N THR A 172 0.16 18.58 -12.95
CA THR A 172 -0.14 17.90 -14.21
C THR A 172 -0.41 16.42 -13.94
N GLY A 173 -1.55 15.92 -14.39
CA GLY A 173 -1.97 14.53 -14.12
C GLY A 173 -2.39 14.30 -12.66
N GLY A 174 -2.47 13.04 -12.25
CA GLY A 174 -2.57 12.68 -10.83
C GLY A 174 -3.82 13.15 -10.10
N ARG A 175 -5.00 12.94 -10.69
CA ARG A 175 -6.28 13.11 -10.01
C ARG A 175 -6.90 11.76 -9.68
N ILE A 176 -7.17 11.55 -8.40
CA ILE A 176 -7.99 10.43 -7.92
C ILE A 176 -9.44 10.88 -7.94
N VAL A 177 -10.35 10.06 -8.48
CA VAL A 177 -11.80 10.30 -8.43
C VAL A 177 -12.46 9.11 -7.76
N PHE A 178 -13.17 9.40 -6.67
CA PHE A 178 -14.00 8.45 -5.92
C PHE A 178 -15.46 8.69 -6.26
N GLY A 179 -16.20 7.61 -6.49
CA GLY A 179 -17.65 7.65 -6.65
C GLY A 179 -18.37 7.22 -5.38
N ALA A 180 -19.69 7.37 -5.36
CA ALA A 180 -20.49 7.02 -4.20
C ALA A 180 -20.30 5.53 -3.85
N ALA A 181 -19.98 5.26 -2.59
CA ALA A 181 -19.78 3.90 -2.11
C ALA A 181 -20.19 3.76 -0.64
N ALA A 182 -20.77 2.61 -0.31
CA ALA A 182 -21.13 2.29 1.07
C ALA A 182 -19.90 2.04 1.97
N GLY A 183 -18.81 1.55 1.36
CA GLY A 183 -17.54 1.26 2.01
C GLY A 183 -16.43 2.25 1.63
N TRP A 184 -15.28 2.08 2.26
CA TRP A 184 -14.06 2.78 1.89
C TRP A 184 -13.51 2.29 0.56
N GLN A 185 -12.99 3.21 -0.23
CA GLN A 185 -12.30 2.95 -1.49
C GLN A 185 -10.88 3.47 -1.38
N ARG A 186 -9.89 2.67 -1.77
CA ARG A 186 -8.53 3.18 -1.99
C ARG A 186 -8.40 3.66 -3.43
N GLY A 187 -7.81 4.83 -3.62
CA GLY A 187 -7.48 5.36 -4.93
C GLY A 187 -6.03 5.81 -4.99
N THR A 188 -5.45 5.74 -6.18
CA THR A 188 -4.05 6.15 -6.44
C THR A 188 -3.99 7.00 -7.70
N GLY A 189 -3.07 7.95 -7.75
CA GLY A 189 -2.80 8.79 -8.92
C GLY A 189 -1.33 9.18 -8.99
N VAL A 190 -0.87 9.65 -10.15
CA VAL A 190 0.52 10.10 -10.35
C VAL A 190 0.52 11.49 -10.96
N ILE A 191 1.05 12.44 -10.21
CA ILE A 191 1.29 13.81 -10.67
C ILE A 191 2.64 13.81 -11.38
N THR A 192 2.67 14.17 -12.66
CA THR A 192 3.87 14.05 -13.52
C THR A 192 4.64 15.35 -13.67
N GLY A 193 4.08 16.46 -13.22
CA GLY A 193 4.69 17.78 -13.29
C GLY A 193 3.81 18.87 -12.70
N ALA A 194 4.13 20.12 -12.99
CA ALA A 194 3.47 21.30 -12.44
C ALA A 194 3.41 22.45 -13.43
N GLU A 195 2.39 23.29 -13.31
CA GLU A 195 2.30 24.60 -14.00
C GLU A 195 3.16 25.67 -13.28
N SER A 196 3.38 26.82 -13.94
CA SER A 196 4.21 27.92 -13.42
C SER A 196 3.72 28.58 -12.12
N SER A 197 2.50 28.31 -11.69
CA SER A 197 1.90 28.84 -10.44
C SER A 197 1.57 27.74 -9.43
N TYR A 198 2.19 26.56 -9.59
CA TYR A 198 2.07 25.46 -8.65
C TYR A 198 2.57 25.86 -7.26
N ALA A 199 1.67 25.80 -6.28
CA ALA A 199 1.97 26.11 -4.88
C ALA A 199 2.12 24.85 -4.02
N GLY A 200 2.07 23.66 -4.62
CA GLY A 200 2.15 22.40 -3.87
C GLY A 200 0.95 22.13 -2.97
N THR A 201 -0.22 22.70 -3.27
CA THR A 201 -1.45 22.48 -2.50
C THR A 201 -2.08 21.16 -2.91
N LEU A 202 -2.26 20.24 -1.96
CA LEU A 202 -3.11 19.07 -2.15
C LEU A 202 -4.55 19.44 -1.78
N VAL A 203 -5.49 19.13 -2.67
CA VAL A 203 -6.90 19.41 -2.50
C VAL A 203 -7.70 18.12 -2.50
N ALA A 204 -8.64 18.06 -1.57
CA ALA A 204 -9.70 17.07 -1.52
C ALA A 204 -11.06 17.77 -1.58
N TYR A 205 -11.78 17.56 -2.66
CA TYR A 205 -13.03 18.25 -2.92
C TYR A 205 -14.11 17.27 -3.32
N SER A 206 -15.35 17.59 -2.99
CA SER A 206 -16.47 16.94 -3.67
C SER A 206 -16.54 17.49 -5.11
N THR A 207 -16.94 16.68 -6.09
CA THR A 207 -16.73 17.01 -7.52
C THR A 207 -17.61 18.16 -8.06
N ALA A 208 -17.58 18.42 -9.38
CA ALA A 208 -18.10 19.65 -10.01
C ALA A 208 -19.59 19.98 -9.74
N ASP A 209 -20.36 19.00 -9.26
CA ASP A 209 -21.75 19.16 -8.83
C ASP A 209 -21.88 19.11 -7.30
N ASN A 210 -21.01 19.81 -6.57
CA ASN A 210 -21.11 19.94 -5.12
C ASN A 210 -22.49 20.40 -4.72
N LYS A 211 -23.20 19.52 -4.01
CA LYS A 211 -24.47 19.85 -3.38
C LYS A 211 -24.24 20.08 -1.90
N ASN A 212 -24.87 21.11 -1.38
CA ASN A 212 -25.02 21.28 0.05
C ASN A 212 -25.58 19.99 0.66
N GLY A 213 -24.89 19.48 1.69
CA GLY A 213 -25.20 18.21 2.34
C GLY A 213 -24.43 16.99 1.81
N ASP A 214 -23.66 17.11 0.71
CA ASP A 214 -22.76 16.04 0.30
C ASP A 214 -21.70 15.79 1.37
N THR A 215 -21.35 14.52 1.56
CA THR A 215 -20.38 14.11 2.58
C THR A 215 -19.28 13.25 2.00
N PHE A 216 -18.08 13.43 2.54
CA PHE A 216 -16.98 12.49 2.34
C PHE A 216 -16.10 12.41 3.58
N ALA A 217 -15.50 11.25 3.81
CA ALA A 217 -14.44 11.06 4.77
C ALA A 217 -13.17 10.65 4.03
N LEU A 218 -12.02 11.07 4.57
CA LEU A 218 -10.71 10.79 4.02
C LEU A 218 -9.78 10.28 5.10
N CYS A 219 -8.90 9.36 4.74
CA CYS A 219 -7.81 8.92 5.59
C CYS A 219 -6.68 8.31 4.76
N GLY A 220 -5.52 8.12 5.39
CA GLY A 220 -4.33 7.60 4.76
C GLY A 220 -3.88 8.44 3.56
N LEU A 221 -4.08 9.77 3.62
CA LEU A 221 -3.62 10.66 2.56
C LEU A 221 -2.11 10.63 2.48
N GLN A 222 -1.62 10.30 1.29
CA GLN A 222 -0.22 10.08 1.05
C GLN A 222 0.20 10.72 -0.25
N ALA A 223 1.33 11.40 -0.20
CA ALA A 223 2.04 11.89 -1.38
C ALA A 223 3.52 11.56 -1.24
N GLU A 224 4.08 10.87 -2.22
CA GLU A 224 5.43 10.35 -2.19
C GLU A 224 6.09 10.56 -3.55
N ALA A 225 7.38 10.90 -3.56
CA ALA A 225 8.16 10.88 -4.79
C ALA A 225 8.21 9.43 -5.33
N GLY A 226 7.81 9.25 -6.59
CA GLY A 226 7.75 7.96 -7.26
C GLY A 226 6.57 7.81 -8.21
N GLU A 227 6.60 6.74 -9.00
CA GLU A 227 5.61 6.45 -10.04
C GLU A 227 4.40 5.64 -9.55
N PHE A 228 4.45 5.11 -8.33
CA PHE A 228 3.38 4.31 -7.75
C PHE A 228 3.27 4.56 -6.25
N ALA A 229 2.05 4.47 -5.74
CA ALA A 229 1.77 4.67 -4.32
C ALA A 229 2.03 3.38 -3.54
N THR A 230 2.85 3.50 -2.51
CA THR A 230 3.20 2.38 -1.63
C THR A 230 2.16 2.17 -0.53
N SER A 231 2.41 1.26 0.40
CA SER A 231 1.58 1.03 1.57
C SER A 231 1.43 2.33 2.39
N PRO A 232 0.32 2.53 3.11
CA PRO A 232 0.12 3.70 3.94
C PRO A 232 1.30 3.98 4.89
N ILE A 233 1.79 5.21 4.86
CA ILE A 233 2.74 5.80 5.80
C ILE A 233 1.97 6.88 6.54
N ILE A 234 1.57 6.57 7.77
CA ILE A 234 0.77 7.47 8.59
C ILE A 234 1.64 8.59 9.15
N THR A 235 1.16 9.82 8.98
CA THR A 235 1.78 11.01 9.52
C THR A 235 0.97 11.60 10.65
N THR A 236 1.65 12.33 11.52
CA THR A 236 1.02 13.08 12.61
C THR A 236 1.07 14.57 12.29
N PRO A 237 0.11 15.38 12.79
CA PRO A 237 0.01 16.80 12.47
C PRO A 237 1.35 17.54 12.54
N GLY A 238 1.76 18.11 11.40
CA GLY A 238 2.99 18.89 11.24
C GLY A 238 4.27 18.08 10.97
N VAL A 239 4.20 16.75 10.89
CA VAL A 239 5.39 15.89 10.76
C VAL A 239 5.24 14.89 9.62
N ALA A 240 6.08 15.03 8.59
CA ALA A 240 6.23 14.03 7.54
C ALA A 240 6.86 12.75 8.10
N ALA A 241 6.52 11.59 7.53
CA ALA A 241 7.07 10.30 7.97
C ALA A 241 7.69 9.53 6.82
N THR A 242 8.71 8.73 7.14
CA THR A 242 9.47 7.93 6.18
C THR A 242 9.37 6.46 6.55
N ARG A 243 8.94 5.62 5.60
CA ARG A 243 9.09 4.17 5.67
C ARG A 243 10.44 3.80 5.07
N ALA A 244 11.20 2.97 5.77
CA ALA A 244 12.46 2.44 5.28
C ALA A 244 12.25 1.51 4.08
N ALA A 245 13.31 1.28 3.31
CA ALA A 245 13.28 0.22 2.30
C ALA A 245 13.17 -1.15 2.98
N ALA A 246 12.36 -2.03 2.40
CA ALA A 246 12.29 -3.42 2.75
C ALA A 246 13.10 -4.26 1.75
N PHE A 247 13.63 -5.38 2.24
CA PHE A 247 14.40 -6.34 1.46
C PHE A 247 13.97 -7.75 1.84
N ALA A 248 13.88 -8.65 0.86
CA ALA A 248 13.60 -10.04 1.11
C ALA A 248 14.51 -10.95 0.28
N PHE A 249 14.86 -12.10 0.82
CA PHE A 249 15.82 -13.01 0.21
C PHE A 249 15.32 -14.45 0.21
N VAL A 250 15.45 -15.09 -0.95
CA VAL A 250 15.26 -16.53 -1.13
C VAL A 250 16.63 -17.20 -0.95
N PRO A 251 16.80 -18.15 -0.02
CA PRO A 251 18.08 -18.85 0.10
C PRO A 251 18.28 -19.82 -1.06
N ASN A 252 19.53 -20.22 -1.32
CA ASN A 252 19.91 -21.32 -2.21
C ASN A 252 20.52 -22.46 -1.38
N PRO A 253 19.68 -23.34 -0.78
CA PRO A 253 20.14 -24.38 0.11
C PRO A 253 21.16 -25.31 -0.55
N GLY A 254 22.34 -25.41 0.06
CA GLY A 254 23.45 -26.22 -0.45
C GLY A 254 24.02 -25.80 -1.80
N LEU A 255 23.70 -24.59 -2.28
CA LEU A 255 24.04 -24.12 -3.63
C LEU A 255 23.53 -25.06 -4.74
N LEU A 256 22.41 -25.73 -4.49
CA LEU A 256 21.89 -26.81 -5.35
C LEU A 256 20.98 -26.33 -6.47
N ALA A 257 20.38 -25.14 -6.34
CA ALA A 257 19.53 -24.53 -7.34
C ALA A 257 20.32 -23.52 -8.19
N THR A 258 19.96 -23.40 -9.46
CA THR A 258 20.51 -22.36 -10.34
C THR A 258 19.65 -21.10 -10.31
N ALA A 259 18.34 -21.26 -10.05
CA ALA A 259 17.38 -20.17 -9.95
C ALA A 259 16.22 -20.52 -9.00
N ALA A 260 15.47 -19.49 -8.60
CA ALA A 260 14.17 -19.60 -7.97
C ALA A 260 13.13 -18.76 -8.73
N ARG A 261 11.89 -19.22 -8.82
CA ARG A 261 10.78 -18.51 -9.46
C ARG A 261 9.77 -18.06 -8.42
N ILE A 262 9.47 -16.79 -8.43
CA ILE A 262 8.41 -16.15 -7.66
C ILE A 262 7.13 -16.21 -8.47
N TYR A 263 6.02 -16.59 -7.83
CA TYR A 263 4.68 -16.55 -8.39
C TYR A 263 3.88 -15.42 -7.76
N TYR A 264 3.20 -14.64 -8.60
CA TYR A 264 2.37 -13.52 -8.14
C TYR A 264 0.88 -13.77 -8.39
N THR A 265 0.04 -13.13 -7.58
CA THR A 265 -1.43 -13.18 -7.68
C THR A 265 -2.02 -12.71 -9.02
N ASP A 266 -1.25 -11.95 -9.81
CA ASP A 266 -1.66 -11.49 -11.14
C ASP A 266 -1.30 -12.49 -12.26
N GLY A 267 -0.76 -13.66 -11.90
CA GLY A 267 -0.31 -14.70 -12.81
C GLY A 267 1.06 -14.45 -13.42
N THR A 268 1.72 -13.32 -13.13
CA THR A 268 3.09 -13.07 -13.56
C THR A 268 4.09 -13.85 -12.69
N THR A 269 5.32 -13.97 -13.18
CA THR A 269 6.41 -14.63 -12.46
C THR A 269 7.69 -13.84 -12.56
N TYR A 270 8.60 -14.04 -11.61
CA TYR A 270 9.95 -13.47 -11.66
C TYR A 270 11.00 -14.53 -11.32
N ASP A 271 12.03 -14.65 -12.14
CA ASP A 271 13.12 -15.60 -11.93
C ASP A 271 14.32 -14.90 -11.29
N ILE A 272 14.69 -15.36 -10.10
CA ILE A 272 15.92 -14.98 -9.40
C ILE A 272 17.00 -15.98 -9.81
N GLU A 273 18.00 -15.52 -10.57
CA GLU A 273 19.18 -16.31 -10.88
C GLU A 273 20.15 -16.29 -9.70
N PHE A 274 20.49 -17.46 -9.16
CA PHE A 274 21.42 -17.53 -8.03
C PHE A 274 22.87 -17.33 -8.45
N SER A 275 23.27 -17.77 -9.66
CA SER A 275 24.65 -17.64 -10.15
C SER A 275 25.72 -18.15 -9.15
N GLY A 276 25.40 -19.20 -8.38
CA GLY A 276 26.26 -19.75 -7.33
C GLY A 276 26.23 -19.00 -6.00
N ALA A 277 25.40 -17.96 -5.86
CA ALA A 277 25.17 -17.27 -4.59
C ALA A 277 24.34 -18.11 -3.61
N ALA A 278 24.55 -17.88 -2.33
CA ALA A 278 23.84 -18.54 -1.22
C ALA A 278 22.40 -18.06 -1.03
N SER A 279 22.04 -16.93 -1.64
CA SER A 279 20.69 -16.39 -1.66
C SER A 279 20.53 -15.45 -2.84
N GLY A 280 19.29 -15.15 -3.19
CA GLY A 280 18.95 -14.15 -4.19
C GLY A 280 17.85 -13.24 -3.66
N GLU A 281 17.94 -11.96 -4.01
CA GLU A 281 17.02 -10.93 -3.56
C GLU A 281 15.71 -10.99 -4.35
N ILE A 282 14.60 -10.89 -3.63
CA ILE A 282 13.27 -10.67 -4.20
C ILE A 282 13.22 -9.21 -4.68
N PRO A 283 12.84 -8.94 -5.94
CA PRO A 283 12.85 -7.59 -6.47
C PRO A 283 11.93 -6.68 -5.64
N PRO A 284 12.30 -5.39 -5.50
CA PRO A 284 11.43 -4.44 -4.84
C PRO A 284 10.13 -4.26 -5.64
N ALA A 285 9.07 -3.86 -4.94
CA ALA A 285 7.78 -3.57 -5.53
C ALA A 285 7.91 -2.61 -6.71
N SER A 286 7.25 -2.94 -7.83
CA SER A 286 7.21 -2.12 -9.04
C SER A 286 5.80 -1.66 -9.42
N MET A 287 4.81 -2.00 -8.59
CA MET A 287 3.40 -1.70 -8.79
C MET A 287 2.82 -1.04 -7.54
N PRO A 288 1.68 -0.33 -7.65
CA PRO A 288 1.00 0.22 -6.48
C PRO A 288 0.73 -0.85 -5.43
N TRP A 289 0.88 -0.49 -4.16
CA TRP A 289 0.61 -1.43 -3.07
C TRP A 289 -0.81 -2.01 -3.18
N ALA A 290 -0.94 -3.28 -2.79
CA ALA A 290 -2.15 -4.07 -2.84
C ALA A 290 -2.69 -4.42 -4.24
N THR A 291 -1.94 -4.21 -5.33
CA THR A 291 -2.34 -4.71 -6.67
C THR A 291 -1.79 -6.10 -6.97
N ARG A 292 -0.67 -6.49 -6.35
CA ARG A 292 0.03 -7.75 -6.59
C ARG A 292 0.68 -8.26 -5.30
N TYR A 293 0.60 -9.56 -5.06
CA TYR A 293 1.21 -10.24 -3.92
C TYR A 293 2.01 -11.44 -4.39
N ILE A 294 3.00 -11.84 -3.59
CA ILE A 294 3.76 -13.07 -3.79
C ILE A 294 2.98 -14.21 -3.13
N GLU A 295 2.64 -15.23 -3.92
CA GLU A 295 1.91 -16.42 -3.47
C GLU A 295 2.84 -17.58 -3.14
N GLY A 296 3.99 -17.67 -3.80
CA GLY A 296 4.95 -18.73 -3.53
C GLY A 296 6.25 -18.61 -4.31
N VAL A 297 7.18 -19.52 -3.98
CA VAL A 297 8.50 -19.63 -4.60
C VAL A 297 8.77 -21.09 -4.94
N SER A 298 9.25 -21.37 -6.15
CA SER A 298 9.77 -22.69 -6.53
C SER A 298 11.25 -22.63 -6.89
N TYR A 299 11.96 -23.74 -6.64
CA TYR A 299 13.37 -23.88 -6.99
C TYR A 299 13.53 -24.61 -8.33
N ALA A 300 14.48 -24.16 -9.15
CA ALA A 300 14.84 -24.86 -10.38
C ALA A 300 16.34 -25.10 -10.51
N LYS A 301 16.67 -26.19 -11.20
CA LYS A 301 17.99 -26.46 -11.78
C LYS A 301 18.07 -25.96 -13.24
N GLY A 302 17.37 -24.87 -13.51
CA GLY A 302 17.21 -24.22 -14.81
C GLY A 302 15.73 -24.11 -15.17
N PHE A 303 15.21 -22.88 -15.31
CA PHE A 303 13.93 -22.68 -15.98
C PHE A 303 14.21 -22.72 -17.48
N SER A 304 13.73 -23.76 -18.17
CA SER A 304 13.78 -23.79 -19.63
C SER A 304 13.02 -22.56 -20.15
N ARG A 305 13.72 -21.67 -20.85
CA ARG A 305 13.10 -20.67 -21.71
C ARG A 305 12.37 -21.35 -22.87
#